data_AF-A0A4Z0H0N4-F1
#
_entry.id   AF-A0A4Z0H0N4-F1
#
_cell.length_a   1.000
_cell.length_b   1.000
_cell.length_c   1.000
_cell.angle_alpha   90.00
_cell.angle_beta   90.00
_cell.angle_gamma   90.00
#
_symmetry.space_group_name_H-M   'P 1'
#
loop_
_entity.id
_entity.type
_entity.pdbx_description
1 polymer ?
#
loop_
_entity_poly.entity_id
_entity_poly.type
_entity_poly.pdbx_seq_one_letter_code
_entity_poly.pdbx_strand_id
1 'polypeptide(L)'
;MPQQGQPEPPERQGRSGTGEEPGNRAEGGRPAQPGRGAEPGHRAEDEPQAETGRQNEPGLRAEKGHPPEPGRQSESGHQAGKGRRAEAGRHTESGHQAGRGRGAEAGCGTEPDRRPESERQRGPARPRGSQQGPGHPGGSAPAPGPRPGPQDALTDVVGLRVGHAQRIGEGWLTGTTVVLAPDGGAVAAVDVRGGGPGTRETDALDPRNLVQRIDAVVLTGGSAFGLDSASGVAAWLEEQGRGFRVGPHSTQVVPVVPAAALFDLGRGGDWRARPDAALGRAAAEAAGRSRPGAPVARGNTGAGTGAVAGGLKGGTGTASLLLPSGFTVAALAVVNALGSVFDLSSGALYGQGYAPADHLGSGPSQGVGAGGRPGGGCGWVGVRPRLSHPPTPAVHAEAQRRLAEAQAESLRRSASSAQPPLNTTLVVVATDAVLTRAQAQKLAGTAHDGLARAVRPVHLLADGDTVFALATGERPLMPEGSDASAQPVSAGHPEIVALNEILAAGADAVARAVLDATLCAEGVDGPGGVFPSYRELYGPAD
;
A
#
# COMPACT_ATOMS: atom_id res chain seq x y z
N MET A 1 -2.42 40.52 -49.30
CA MET A 1 -2.79 41.96 -49.31
C MET A 1 -2.51 42.52 -47.91
N PRO A 2 -2.05 43.78 -47.81
CA PRO A 2 -0.69 44.03 -47.27
C PRO A 2 -0.69 44.60 -45.82
N GLN A 3 0.21 44.11 -44.95
CA GLN A 3 1.57 44.64 -44.60
C GLN A 3 1.56 45.66 -43.44
N GLN A 4 2.27 45.38 -42.32
CA GLN A 4 3.62 45.86 -41.92
C GLN A 4 3.58 47.14 -41.06
N GLY A 5 4.47 47.33 -40.07
CA GLY A 5 5.57 46.43 -39.66
C GLY A 5 6.25 46.82 -38.33
N GLN A 6 7.27 46.04 -37.98
CA GLN A 6 8.31 46.33 -36.98
C GLN A 6 9.64 46.67 -37.73
N PRO A 7 10.79 46.85 -37.06
CA PRO A 7 11.13 47.91 -36.09
C PRO A 7 12.43 48.65 -36.50
N GLU A 8 12.83 49.71 -35.80
CA GLU A 8 14.14 50.35 -35.98
C GLU A 8 15.20 49.95 -34.93
N PRO A 9 16.35 49.43 -35.38
CA PRO A 9 17.68 49.56 -34.77
C PRO A 9 18.57 50.43 -35.71
N PRO A 10 19.92 50.50 -35.59
CA PRO A 10 20.83 50.00 -34.55
C PRO A 10 21.84 51.06 -34.04
N GLU A 11 22.67 50.69 -33.07
CA GLU A 11 24.09 51.09 -33.10
C GLU A 11 25.01 49.85 -32.92
N ARG A 12 26.22 49.94 -33.45
CA ARG A 12 27.22 48.85 -33.48
C ARG A 12 28.63 49.41 -33.31
N GLN A 13 29.39 48.84 -32.36
CA GLN A 13 30.84 48.56 -32.44
C GLN A 13 31.27 47.80 -31.16
N GLY A 14 32.12 46.77 -31.17
CA GLY A 14 32.62 45.96 -32.29
C GLY A 14 34.15 45.82 -32.32
N ARG A 15 34.66 44.69 -31.81
CA ARG A 15 35.91 43.93 -32.14
C ARG A 15 36.18 42.95 -30.96
N SER A 16 36.25 41.62 -31.11
CA SER A 16 37.22 40.75 -31.83
C SER A 16 38.65 40.83 -31.25
N GLY A 17 39.33 39.75 -30.87
CA GLY A 17 38.94 38.32 -30.93
C GLY A 17 40.09 37.39 -30.46
N THR A 18 40.01 36.11 -30.85
CA THR A 18 41.09 35.09 -30.99
C THR A 18 42.55 35.52 -30.72
N GLY A 19 43.40 34.72 -30.05
CA GLY A 19 43.25 33.37 -29.49
C GLY A 19 44.61 32.68 -29.25
N GLU A 20 44.58 31.46 -28.71
CA GLU A 20 45.66 30.44 -28.65
C GLU A 20 46.97 30.70 -27.87
N GLU A 21 47.51 29.56 -27.42
CA GLU A 21 48.64 29.24 -26.52
C GLU A 21 50.01 29.19 -27.28
N PRO A 22 51.16 28.72 -26.71
CA PRO A 22 51.63 28.62 -25.30
C PRO A 22 53.12 29.01 -25.08
N GLY A 23 53.64 28.88 -23.83
CA GLY A 23 54.88 28.11 -23.61
C GLY A 23 56.04 28.69 -22.76
N ASN A 24 56.69 27.79 -21.99
CA ASN A 24 57.97 27.93 -21.24
C ASN A 24 57.97 28.91 -20.03
N ARG A 25 58.62 28.68 -18.88
CA ARG A 25 59.52 27.62 -18.31
C ARG A 25 59.56 27.86 -16.76
N ALA A 26 60.22 27.15 -15.83
CA ALA A 26 61.02 25.91 -15.66
C ALA A 26 61.26 25.78 -14.11
N GLU A 27 61.75 24.74 -13.44
CA GLU A 27 61.99 23.27 -13.59
C GLU A 27 62.28 22.75 -12.15
N GLY A 28 62.43 21.46 -11.81
CA GLY A 28 62.38 20.21 -12.56
C GLY A 28 63.01 19.06 -11.71
N GLY A 29 62.38 17.88 -11.65
CA GLY A 29 62.85 16.74 -10.85
C GLY A 29 62.20 15.43 -11.31
N ARG A 30 62.92 14.30 -11.29
CA ARG A 30 62.54 13.05 -12.00
C ARG A 30 62.20 11.87 -11.06
N PRO A 31 61.24 11.00 -11.42
CA PRO A 31 60.94 9.75 -10.71
C PRO A 31 61.73 8.54 -11.25
N ALA A 32 61.61 7.38 -10.60
CA ALA A 32 62.26 6.11 -10.95
C ALA A 32 61.27 5.00 -11.37
N GLN A 33 61.77 3.94 -12.03
CA GLN A 33 61.02 2.74 -12.45
C GLN A 33 61.25 1.55 -11.48
N PRO A 34 60.43 0.48 -11.55
CA PRO A 34 60.70 -0.67 -12.46
C PRO A 34 59.41 -1.15 -13.19
N GLY A 35 59.38 -2.16 -14.07
CA GLY A 35 60.39 -3.03 -14.69
C GLY A 35 59.70 -4.25 -15.35
N ARG A 36 60.25 -4.86 -16.42
CA ARG A 36 59.67 -6.05 -17.10
C ARG A 36 60.70 -7.18 -17.24
N GLY A 37 60.26 -8.45 -17.18
CA GLY A 37 61.02 -9.58 -17.76
C GLY A 37 60.62 -11.00 -17.31
N ALA A 38 60.63 -11.92 -18.28
CA ALA A 38 60.76 -13.40 -18.18
C ALA A 38 59.55 -14.30 -17.85
N GLU A 39 59.01 -14.92 -18.90
CA GLU A 39 58.54 -16.32 -18.99
C GLU A 39 59.72 -17.23 -19.48
N PRO A 40 59.62 -18.58 -19.71
CA PRO A 40 58.43 -19.46 -19.80
C PRO A 40 58.53 -20.83 -19.06
N GLY A 41 57.48 -21.68 -19.16
CA GLY A 41 57.54 -23.11 -18.83
C GLY A 41 56.25 -23.89 -19.12
N HIS A 42 56.29 -24.91 -20.01
CA HIS A 42 55.12 -25.73 -20.41
C HIS A 42 55.01 -27.06 -19.64
N ARG A 43 53.76 -27.50 -19.35
CA ARG A 43 53.15 -28.80 -19.75
C ARG A 43 51.70 -28.91 -19.20
N ALA A 44 50.72 -29.24 -20.04
CA ALA A 44 50.16 -30.58 -20.31
C ALA A 44 49.39 -31.13 -19.08
N GLU A 45 48.05 -31.08 -19.08
CA GLU A 45 47.10 -32.02 -19.72
C GLU A 45 46.78 -33.22 -18.82
N ASP A 46 45.53 -33.31 -18.37
CA ASP A 46 44.71 -34.54 -18.30
C ASP A 46 43.29 -34.22 -17.78
N GLU A 47 42.26 -34.57 -18.57
CA GLU A 47 40.96 -35.01 -18.01
C GLU A 47 41.03 -36.54 -17.81
N PRO A 48 40.14 -37.15 -17.01
CA PRO A 48 38.97 -37.72 -17.68
C PRO A 48 37.65 -37.66 -16.89
N GLN A 49 36.58 -37.34 -17.62
CA GLN A 49 35.28 -38.03 -17.73
C GLN A 49 34.53 -38.55 -16.48
N ALA A 50 33.20 -38.44 -16.54
CA ALA A 50 32.27 -38.99 -15.56
C ALA A 50 31.93 -40.47 -15.83
N GLU A 51 31.51 -41.20 -14.79
CA GLU A 51 30.76 -42.46 -14.94
C GLU A 51 29.62 -42.56 -13.90
N THR A 52 28.69 -43.50 -14.11
CA THR A 52 27.35 -43.49 -13.50
C THR A 52 27.04 -44.72 -12.63
N GLY A 53 26.53 -44.52 -11.42
CA GLY A 53 25.82 -45.54 -10.62
C GLY A 53 25.28 -44.93 -9.31
N ARG A 54 23.97 -44.73 -9.12
CA ARG A 54 22.87 -45.70 -8.87
C ARG A 54 22.88 -46.38 -7.48
N GLN A 55 21.71 -46.29 -6.85
CA GLN A 55 21.12 -47.16 -5.82
C GLN A 55 21.40 -46.88 -4.32
N ASN A 56 20.36 -46.33 -3.70
CA ASN A 56 19.81 -46.50 -2.34
C ASN A 56 20.41 -47.60 -1.44
N GLU A 57 20.49 -47.30 -0.12
CA GLU A 57 19.86 -48.06 0.97
C GLU A 57 19.91 -47.21 2.29
N PRO A 58 18.85 -47.12 3.11
CA PRO A 58 18.84 -46.29 4.34
C PRO A 58 19.20 -47.08 5.61
N GLY A 59 20.47 -47.00 6.05
CA GLY A 59 20.95 -47.70 7.25
C GLY A 59 20.62 -47.01 8.59
N LEU A 60 19.59 -47.48 9.29
CA LEU A 60 19.30 -47.09 10.69
C LEU A 60 20.30 -47.70 11.68
N ARG A 61 20.91 -46.87 12.55
CA ARG A 61 21.32 -47.27 13.91
C ARG A 61 21.47 -46.06 14.83
N ALA A 62 21.03 -46.23 16.07
CA ALA A 62 21.20 -45.26 17.15
C ALA A 62 22.25 -45.73 18.14
N GLU A 63 23.02 -44.80 18.69
CA GLU A 63 23.96 -44.99 19.80
C GLU A 63 23.57 -44.05 20.97
N LYS A 64 24.07 -44.33 22.17
CA LYS A 64 23.69 -43.63 23.41
C LYS A 64 24.81 -42.70 23.87
N GLY A 65 24.48 -41.49 24.34
CA GLY A 65 25.45 -40.58 24.95
C GLY A 65 25.70 -40.86 26.45
N HIS A 66 26.69 -40.16 27.02
CA HIS A 66 27.04 -39.91 28.44
C HIS A 66 28.25 -38.92 28.45
N PRO A 67 28.67 -38.30 29.57
CA PRO A 67 27.94 -37.38 30.46
C PRO A 67 28.72 -36.05 30.70
N PRO A 68 28.16 -35.06 31.44
CA PRO A 68 28.92 -33.94 32.00
C PRO A 68 29.27 -34.14 33.48
N GLU A 69 30.50 -33.79 33.90
CA GLU A 69 31.00 -33.92 35.29
C GLU A 69 32.05 -32.82 35.64
N PRO A 70 32.42 -32.54 36.91
CA PRO A 70 31.63 -31.60 37.70
C PRO A 70 32.41 -30.51 38.47
N GLY A 71 31.71 -29.42 38.81
CA GLY A 71 31.53 -28.94 40.20
C GLY A 71 32.65 -28.21 40.97
N ARG A 72 32.29 -27.02 41.48
CA ARG A 72 32.57 -26.44 42.82
C ARG A 72 31.56 -25.28 43.02
N GLN A 73 30.72 -25.17 44.05
CA GLN A 73 30.93 -25.17 45.52
C GLN A 73 31.76 -23.98 46.03
N SER A 74 31.33 -23.21 47.06
CA SER A 74 30.12 -23.32 47.92
C SER A 74 29.77 -22.00 48.64
N GLU A 75 28.58 -21.95 49.27
CA GLU A 75 28.22 -21.16 50.49
C GLU A 75 28.23 -19.62 50.42
N SER A 76 27.49 -18.86 51.25
CA SER A 76 26.36 -19.07 52.18
C SER A 76 25.67 -17.70 52.45
N GLY A 77 24.50 -17.54 53.07
CA GLY A 77 23.48 -18.46 53.61
C GLY A 77 22.53 -17.71 54.58
N HIS A 78 21.43 -18.36 55.02
CA HIS A 78 20.43 -17.85 55.99
C HIS A 78 19.55 -16.66 55.50
N GLN A 79 18.37 -16.37 56.05
CA GLN A 79 17.69 -16.89 57.25
C GLN A 79 16.16 -17.05 56.99
N ALA A 80 15.46 -17.84 57.81
CA ALA A 80 14.03 -18.14 57.61
C ALA A 80 13.09 -17.48 58.64
N GLY A 81 11.90 -17.06 58.20
CA GLY A 81 10.81 -16.58 59.06
C GLY A 81 9.46 -17.16 58.63
N LYS A 82 8.67 -17.69 59.57
CA LYS A 82 7.35 -18.29 59.32
C LYS A 82 6.23 -17.33 59.73
N GLY A 83 5.23 -17.14 58.87
CA GLY A 83 3.97 -16.48 59.20
C GLY A 83 2.80 -17.15 58.48
N ARG A 84 1.70 -17.44 59.18
CA ARG A 84 0.47 -18.03 58.61
C ARG A 84 -0.68 -17.02 58.63
N ARG A 85 -1.38 -16.87 57.51
CA ARG A 85 -2.84 -16.96 57.36
C ARG A 85 -3.24 -16.65 55.92
N ALA A 86 -4.29 -17.30 55.42
CA ALA A 86 -4.91 -17.02 54.14
C ALA A 86 -6.43 -17.21 54.28
N GLU A 87 -7.20 -16.22 53.84
CA GLU A 87 -8.66 -16.16 53.93
C GLU A 87 -9.10 -15.25 52.77
N ALA A 88 -9.42 -15.79 51.58
CA ALA A 88 -10.69 -16.41 51.18
C ALA A 88 -11.70 -15.37 50.63
N GLY A 89 -11.79 -15.26 49.29
CA GLY A 89 -12.45 -14.13 48.61
C GLY A 89 -13.08 -14.41 47.24
N ARG A 90 -13.53 -15.64 46.96
CA ARG A 90 -14.53 -16.04 45.94
C ARG A 90 -14.49 -15.35 44.55
N HIS A 91 -13.98 -16.07 43.55
CA HIS A 91 -14.61 -16.10 42.22
C HIS A 91 -15.61 -17.26 42.15
N THR A 92 -16.62 -17.16 41.29
CA THR A 92 -17.62 -18.21 41.04
C THR A 92 -17.61 -18.61 39.56
N GLU A 93 -17.14 -19.81 39.27
CA GLU A 93 -17.36 -20.47 37.99
C GLU A 93 -18.38 -21.60 38.14
N SER A 94 -19.31 -21.66 37.20
CA SER A 94 -20.03 -22.88 36.83
C SER A 94 -19.82 -23.06 35.32
N GLY A 95 -19.60 -24.26 34.79
CA GLY A 95 -19.56 -25.56 35.43
C GLY A 95 -19.97 -26.59 34.38
N HIS A 96 -19.03 -27.41 33.92
CA HIS A 96 -19.25 -28.40 32.87
C HIS A 96 -18.67 -29.76 33.28
N GLN A 97 -19.46 -30.83 33.12
CA GLN A 97 -18.99 -32.22 33.14
C GLN A 97 -19.62 -33.00 31.99
N ALA A 98 -18.91 -34.02 31.52
CA ALA A 98 -19.14 -34.67 30.22
C ALA A 98 -19.94 -35.98 30.29
N GLY A 99 -20.56 -36.39 29.17
CA GLY A 99 -21.61 -37.44 29.19
C GLY A 99 -21.83 -38.30 27.92
N ARG A 100 -20.79 -38.66 27.15
CA ARG A 100 -20.73 -39.85 26.25
C ARG A 100 -21.84 -40.09 25.18
N GLY A 101 -21.44 -39.98 23.91
CA GLY A 101 -21.21 -41.18 23.07
C GLY A 101 -22.23 -41.61 22.00
N ARG A 102 -21.69 -42.21 20.92
CA ARG A 102 -22.35 -42.78 19.72
C ARG A 102 -23.01 -41.71 18.81
N GLY A 103 -23.05 -41.84 17.49
CA GLY A 103 -22.51 -42.86 16.58
C GLY A 103 -23.45 -43.00 15.38
N ALA A 104 -23.00 -42.72 14.16
CA ALA A 104 -23.89 -42.55 13.00
C ALA A 104 -23.31 -43.16 11.71
N GLU A 105 -24.08 -44.04 11.08
CA GLU A 105 -23.91 -44.52 9.70
C GLU A 105 -25.28 -44.62 9.01
N ALA A 106 -25.27 -44.48 7.68
CA ALA A 106 -26.24 -44.88 6.66
C ALA A 106 -27.76 -45.02 6.99
N GLY A 107 -28.60 -44.35 6.19
CA GLY A 107 -30.04 -44.62 6.12
C GLY A 107 -30.72 -43.95 4.92
N CYS A 108 -31.17 -44.73 3.93
CA CYS A 108 -31.99 -44.26 2.81
C CYS A 108 -33.49 -44.35 3.17
N GLY A 109 -34.35 -43.50 2.60
CA GLY A 109 -35.80 -43.60 2.78
C GLY A 109 -36.64 -42.55 2.06
N THR A 110 -37.40 -42.96 1.05
CA THR A 110 -38.48 -42.21 0.38
C THR A 110 -39.84 -42.50 1.02
N GLU A 111 -40.78 -41.55 1.06
CA GLU A 111 -42.25 -41.81 1.10
C GLU A 111 -43.07 -40.58 0.58
N PRO A 112 -44.38 -40.71 0.25
CA PRO A 112 -44.95 -39.98 -0.88
C PRO A 112 -46.23 -39.12 -0.66
N ASP A 113 -46.60 -38.44 -1.76
CA ASP A 113 -47.83 -37.75 -2.19
C ASP A 113 -49.19 -38.04 -1.49
N ARG A 114 -50.03 -36.98 -1.37
CA ARG A 114 -51.50 -37.02 -1.42
C ARG A 114 -52.13 -35.62 -1.68
N ARG A 115 -52.98 -35.52 -2.71
CA ARG A 115 -53.98 -34.43 -2.92
C ARG A 115 -55.29 -34.72 -2.12
N PRO A 116 -56.34 -33.85 -2.06
CA PRO A 116 -57.08 -33.23 -3.19
C PRO A 116 -56.93 -31.68 -3.23
N GLU A 117 -57.14 -30.91 -4.30
CA GLU A 117 -58.17 -30.91 -5.38
C GLU A 117 -59.57 -30.40 -4.99
N SER A 118 -59.87 -29.15 -5.35
CA SER A 118 -61.20 -28.69 -5.78
C SER A 118 -61.04 -27.48 -6.72
N GLU A 119 -61.95 -27.31 -7.68
CA GLU A 119 -61.75 -26.42 -8.83
C GLU A 119 -62.51 -25.08 -8.78
N ARG A 120 -61.89 -24.08 -9.43
CA ARG A 120 -62.50 -22.99 -10.24
C ARG A 120 -63.81 -22.33 -9.75
N GLN A 121 -63.72 -21.01 -9.61
CA GLN A 121 -64.57 -20.12 -10.43
C GLN A 121 -63.92 -18.74 -10.62
N ARG A 122 -64.05 -18.16 -11.82
CA ARG A 122 -63.69 -16.77 -12.12
C ARG A 122 -64.97 -15.97 -12.35
N GLY A 123 -65.12 -14.86 -11.64
CA GLY A 123 -66.17 -13.85 -11.88
C GLY A 123 -65.55 -12.51 -12.31
N PRO A 124 -66.26 -11.67 -13.09
CA PRO A 124 -65.69 -10.47 -13.69
C PRO A 124 -65.51 -9.30 -12.69
N ALA A 125 -64.59 -8.40 -13.04
CA ALA A 125 -64.27 -7.22 -12.23
C ALA A 125 -65.43 -6.21 -12.16
N ARG A 126 -65.49 -5.46 -11.05
CA ARG A 126 -66.22 -4.18 -10.94
C ARG A 126 -65.21 -3.06 -10.68
N PRO A 127 -65.33 -1.88 -11.32
CA PRO A 127 -64.47 -0.76 -11.03
C PRO A 127 -64.76 -0.23 -9.62
N ARG A 128 -63.73 -0.05 -8.79
CA ARG A 128 -63.80 0.79 -7.59
C ARG A 128 -63.16 2.13 -7.91
N GLY A 129 -63.90 3.21 -7.66
CA GLY A 129 -63.47 4.57 -8.00
C GLY A 129 -62.26 5.03 -7.18
N SER A 130 -61.59 6.05 -7.69
CA SER A 130 -60.46 6.71 -7.04
C SER A 130 -60.88 7.37 -5.72
N GLN A 131 -60.50 6.76 -4.59
CA GLN A 131 -60.38 7.48 -3.33
C GLN A 131 -58.93 7.94 -3.20
N GLN A 132 -58.72 9.26 -3.29
CA GLN A 132 -57.44 9.87 -2.97
C GLN A 132 -57.28 9.84 -1.45
N GLY A 133 -56.40 8.98 -0.95
CA GLY A 133 -55.95 9.06 0.44
C GLY A 133 -55.20 10.39 0.68
N PRO A 134 -55.19 10.93 1.91
CA PRO A 134 -54.40 12.11 2.22
C PRO A 134 -52.93 11.82 1.91
N GLY A 135 -52.28 12.72 1.17
CA GLY A 135 -50.91 12.50 0.69
C GLY A 135 -49.95 12.28 1.85
N HIS A 136 -49.17 11.19 1.78
CA HIS A 136 -47.96 11.08 2.59
C HIS A 136 -47.08 12.33 2.31
N PRO A 137 -46.52 12.99 3.33
CA PRO A 137 -45.48 13.99 3.09
C PRO A 137 -44.36 13.31 2.29
N GLY A 138 -43.92 13.98 1.22
CA GLY A 138 -43.04 13.37 0.23
C GLY A 138 -41.81 12.75 0.89
N GLY A 139 -41.54 11.48 0.59
CA GLY A 139 -40.34 10.81 1.08
C GLY A 139 -39.12 11.64 0.70
N SER A 140 -38.33 12.04 1.69
CA SER A 140 -37.11 12.79 1.46
C SER A 140 -36.23 11.99 0.50
N ALA A 141 -35.68 12.67 -0.51
CA ALA A 141 -34.62 12.06 -1.31
C ALA A 141 -33.53 11.55 -0.34
N PRO A 142 -33.00 10.33 -0.53
CA PRO A 142 -31.97 9.80 0.36
C PRO A 142 -30.81 10.80 0.40
N ALA A 143 -30.28 11.04 1.61
CA ALA A 143 -29.16 11.95 1.79
C ALA A 143 -28.03 11.58 0.81
N PRO A 144 -27.42 12.55 0.10
CA PRO A 144 -26.41 12.25 -0.89
C PRO A 144 -25.27 11.49 -0.23
N GLY A 145 -24.91 10.32 -0.77
CA GLY A 145 -23.87 9.48 -0.19
C GLY A 145 -22.46 10.08 -0.31
N PRO A 146 -21.46 9.44 0.32
CA PRO A 146 -20.05 9.80 0.15
C PRO A 146 -19.66 9.94 -1.32
N ARG A 147 -18.91 11.00 -1.65
CA ARG A 147 -18.51 11.32 -3.02
C ARG A 147 -17.01 11.59 -3.13
N PRO A 148 -16.38 11.42 -4.31
CA PRO A 148 -14.97 11.79 -4.50
C PRO A 148 -14.68 13.24 -4.08
N GLY A 149 -13.51 13.45 -3.50
CA GLY A 149 -12.92 14.77 -3.31
C GLY A 149 -12.39 15.37 -4.62
N PRO A 150 -11.94 16.64 -4.63
CA PRO A 150 -11.52 17.35 -5.84
C PRO A 150 -10.44 16.67 -6.69
N GLN A 151 -9.50 15.93 -6.08
CA GLN A 151 -8.46 15.16 -6.77
C GLN A 151 -8.73 13.65 -6.81
N ASP A 152 -9.74 13.18 -6.07
CA ASP A 152 -9.94 11.79 -5.66
C ASP A 152 -8.65 11.17 -5.09
N ALA A 153 -8.00 11.89 -4.16
CA ALA A 153 -6.64 11.57 -3.67
C ALA A 153 -6.40 11.92 -2.19
N LEU A 154 -5.33 11.37 -1.61
CA LEU A 154 -4.92 11.62 -0.21
C LEU A 154 -4.74 13.12 0.11
N THR A 155 -4.34 13.92 -0.87
CA THR A 155 -4.15 15.38 -0.75
C THR A 155 -5.44 16.20 -0.69
N ASP A 156 -6.61 15.58 -0.88
CA ASP A 156 -7.91 16.21 -0.58
C ASP A 156 -8.10 16.41 0.94
N VAL A 157 -7.41 15.64 1.78
CA VAL A 157 -7.32 15.92 3.23
C VAL A 157 -6.42 17.14 3.43
N VAL A 158 -7.02 18.21 3.95
CA VAL A 158 -6.41 19.55 4.04
C VAL A 158 -5.05 19.51 4.72
N GLY A 159 -4.06 20.12 4.06
CA GLY A 159 -2.69 20.27 4.56
C GLY A 159 -1.74 19.13 4.22
N LEU A 160 -2.23 17.93 3.86
CA LEU A 160 -1.38 16.82 3.44
C LEU A 160 -0.71 17.09 2.08
N ARG A 161 0.50 16.57 1.95
CA ARG A 161 1.32 16.57 0.72
C ARG A 161 1.87 15.17 0.48
N VAL A 162 2.10 14.82 -0.77
CA VAL A 162 2.71 13.54 -1.17
C VAL A 162 3.87 13.82 -2.11
N GLY A 163 5.00 13.15 -1.87
CA GLY A 163 6.19 13.22 -2.70
C GLY A 163 6.70 11.83 -3.06
N HIS A 164 7.35 11.72 -4.21
CA HIS A 164 7.88 10.47 -4.73
C HIS A 164 9.30 10.68 -5.25
N ALA A 165 10.16 9.69 -5.09
CA ALA A 165 11.43 9.56 -5.79
C ALA A 165 11.64 8.10 -6.18
N GLN A 166 12.22 7.85 -7.35
CA GLN A 166 12.33 6.51 -7.94
C GLN A 166 13.54 6.42 -8.87
N ARG A 167 14.00 5.19 -9.13
CA ARG A 167 14.99 4.88 -10.18
C ARG A 167 14.45 3.73 -11.04
N ILE A 168 14.56 3.89 -12.36
CA ILE A 168 14.10 2.96 -13.39
C ILE A 168 15.20 2.84 -14.45
N GLY A 169 15.52 1.62 -14.87
CA GLY A 169 16.61 1.33 -15.81
C GLY A 169 17.94 1.08 -15.10
N GLU A 170 18.96 0.64 -15.86
CA GLU A 170 20.31 0.36 -15.33
C GLU A 170 20.35 -0.58 -14.10
N GLY A 171 19.45 -1.57 -14.06
CA GLY A 171 19.29 -2.50 -12.94
C GLY A 171 18.23 -2.09 -11.91
N TRP A 172 17.72 -0.84 -11.96
CA TRP A 172 16.74 -0.29 -11.01
C TRP A 172 15.30 -0.42 -11.49
N LEU A 173 14.41 -0.75 -10.55
CA LEU A 173 12.95 -0.60 -10.67
C LEU A 173 12.35 -0.47 -9.26
N THR A 174 12.57 0.66 -8.59
CA THR A 174 12.20 0.84 -7.18
C THR A 174 12.10 2.34 -6.82
N GLY A 175 11.56 2.65 -5.65
CA GLY A 175 11.44 4.01 -5.16
C GLY A 175 10.88 4.16 -3.76
N THR A 176 10.65 5.41 -3.37
CA THR A 176 10.13 5.84 -2.07
C THR A 176 8.99 6.82 -2.28
N THR A 177 7.95 6.71 -1.46
CA THR A 177 6.82 7.63 -1.35
C THR A 177 6.79 8.20 0.06
N VAL A 178 6.74 9.53 0.20
CA VAL A 178 6.63 10.22 1.49
C VAL A 178 5.28 10.93 1.55
N VAL A 179 4.51 10.65 2.59
CA VAL A 179 3.35 11.47 2.97
C VAL A 179 3.83 12.47 4.02
N LEU A 180 3.67 13.76 3.73
CA LEU A 180 4.12 14.87 4.57
C LEU A 180 2.90 15.61 5.14
N ALA A 181 2.86 15.74 6.46
CA ALA A 181 1.80 16.43 7.19
C ALA A 181 1.89 17.97 7.04
N PRO A 182 0.81 18.73 7.32
CA PRO A 182 0.89 20.17 7.55
C PRO A 182 1.88 20.52 8.68
N ASP A 183 2.20 21.80 8.79
CA ASP A 183 3.16 22.27 9.80
C ASP A 183 2.61 22.09 11.22
N GLY A 184 3.47 21.64 12.13
CA GLY A 184 3.06 21.11 13.43
C GLY A 184 2.60 19.64 13.42
N GLY A 185 2.63 18.98 12.25
CA GLY A 185 2.39 17.55 12.09
C GLY A 185 0.91 17.14 12.05
N ALA A 186 0.67 15.83 12.05
CA ALA A 186 -0.65 15.20 12.15
C ALA A 186 -0.66 14.17 13.30
N VAL A 187 -1.80 13.97 13.96
CA VAL A 187 -1.96 12.83 14.88
C VAL A 187 -1.87 11.56 14.04
N ALA A 188 -1.01 10.63 14.43
CA ALA A 188 -0.73 9.43 13.64
C ALA A 188 -0.97 8.16 14.44
N ALA A 189 -1.26 7.05 13.78
CA ALA A 189 -1.23 5.72 14.37
C ALA A 189 -0.82 4.69 13.30
N VAL A 190 -0.58 3.45 13.73
CA VAL A 190 -0.28 2.34 12.83
C VAL A 190 -1.03 1.08 13.26
N ASP A 191 -1.40 0.28 12.28
CA ASP A 191 -1.72 -1.13 12.46
C ASP A 191 -0.88 -1.95 11.47
N VAL A 192 -0.37 -3.09 11.93
CA VAL A 192 0.52 -4.00 11.18
C VAL A 192 -0.12 -5.37 11.26
N ARG A 193 -0.58 -5.90 10.12
CA ARG A 193 -1.40 -7.12 10.06
C ARG A 193 -0.74 -8.25 9.28
N GLY A 194 0.16 -7.94 8.35
CA GLY A 194 0.97 -8.96 7.66
C GLY A 194 1.95 -9.65 8.59
N GLY A 195 2.26 -10.93 8.34
CA GLY A 195 3.17 -11.73 9.17
C GLY A 195 4.67 -11.55 8.86
N GLY A 196 5.02 -10.87 7.75
CA GLY A 196 6.40 -10.56 7.35
C GLY A 196 6.69 -9.05 7.21
N PRO A 197 6.42 -8.20 8.22
CA PRO A 197 6.57 -6.76 8.10
C PRO A 197 8.04 -6.30 8.14
N GLY A 198 8.38 -5.31 7.31
CA GLY A 198 9.61 -4.52 7.44
C GLY A 198 9.26 -3.08 7.81
N THR A 199 9.40 -2.71 9.09
CA THR A 199 8.92 -1.43 9.63
C THR A 199 9.97 -0.69 10.46
N ARG A 200 9.74 0.61 10.69
CA ARG A 200 10.55 1.50 11.52
C ARG A 200 9.65 2.39 12.37
N GLU A 201 10.01 2.61 13.64
CA GLU A 201 9.36 3.53 14.61
C GLU A 201 7.85 3.31 14.83
N THR A 202 7.36 2.08 14.64
CA THR A 202 5.97 1.70 14.91
C THR A 202 5.60 1.82 16.39
N ASP A 203 6.52 1.50 17.29
CA ASP A 203 6.31 1.57 18.75
C ASP A 203 6.12 3.00 19.24
N ALA A 204 6.79 3.97 18.61
CA ALA A 204 6.60 5.39 18.88
C ALA A 204 5.16 5.87 18.58
N LEU A 205 4.38 5.07 17.83
CA LEU A 205 2.99 5.36 17.50
C LEU A 205 1.94 4.74 18.45
N ASP A 206 2.34 3.99 19.48
CA ASP A 206 1.40 3.45 20.47
C ASP A 206 0.63 4.56 21.21
N PRO A 207 -0.70 4.43 21.46
CA PRO A 207 -1.53 5.40 22.19
C PRO A 207 -0.95 5.92 23.51
N ARG A 208 -0.10 5.15 24.19
CA ARG A 208 0.48 5.47 25.51
C ARG A 208 1.76 6.32 25.41
N ASN A 209 2.36 6.46 24.22
CA ASN A 209 3.71 6.99 24.06
C ASN A 209 3.77 8.52 23.82
N LEU A 210 4.97 9.08 24.00
CA LEU A 210 5.19 10.52 24.18
C LEU A 210 4.82 11.41 22.98
N VAL A 211 5.17 10.98 21.77
CA VAL A 211 5.11 11.84 20.57
C VAL A 211 3.72 11.75 19.94
N GLN A 212 2.86 12.74 20.19
CA GLN A 212 1.45 12.66 19.80
C GLN A 212 1.12 13.10 18.36
N ARG A 213 2.01 13.86 17.69
CA ARG A 213 1.93 14.18 16.25
C ARG A 213 3.28 13.89 15.58
N ILE A 214 3.25 13.51 14.30
CA ILE A 214 4.45 13.30 13.47
C ILE A 214 4.37 14.16 12.20
N ASP A 215 5.52 14.40 11.57
CA ASP A 215 5.62 15.22 10.37
C ASP A 215 5.55 14.43 9.06
N ALA A 216 6.03 13.18 9.02
CA ALA A 216 6.02 12.38 7.79
C ALA A 216 5.83 10.87 8.06
N VAL A 217 5.34 10.16 7.04
CA VAL A 217 5.31 8.69 6.94
C VAL A 217 6.00 8.27 5.64
N VAL A 218 6.83 7.22 5.71
CA VAL A 218 7.63 6.74 4.57
C VAL A 218 7.17 5.35 4.13
N LEU A 219 6.74 5.24 2.87
CA LEU A 219 6.49 3.96 2.20
C LEU A 219 7.62 3.74 1.19
N THR A 220 8.23 2.55 1.13
CA THR A 220 9.43 2.34 0.30
C THR A 220 9.54 0.94 -0.28
N GLY A 221 10.16 0.82 -1.46
CA GLY A 221 10.71 -0.45 -1.94
C GLY A 221 12.00 -0.83 -1.20
N GLY A 222 12.68 -1.87 -1.65
CA GLY A 222 13.96 -2.36 -1.12
C GLY A 222 13.87 -3.35 0.03
N SER A 223 12.66 -3.78 0.44
CA SER A 223 12.42 -4.54 1.67
C SER A 223 13.09 -3.86 2.88
N ALA A 224 13.52 -4.62 3.90
CA ALA A 224 14.13 -4.08 5.12
C ALA A 224 15.31 -3.12 4.88
N PHE A 225 16.05 -3.25 3.78
CA PHE A 225 17.12 -2.31 3.42
C PHE A 225 16.61 -0.92 3.04
N GLY A 226 15.42 -0.83 2.43
CA GLY A 226 14.84 0.45 2.02
C GLY A 226 14.45 1.36 3.20
N LEU A 227 14.40 0.82 4.42
CA LEU A 227 14.18 1.61 5.64
C LEU A 227 15.30 2.66 5.86
N ASP A 228 16.46 2.51 5.22
CA ASP A 228 17.51 3.54 5.14
C ASP A 228 16.98 4.88 4.58
N SER A 229 15.96 4.85 3.70
CA SER A 229 15.30 6.06 3.19
C SER A 229 14.66 6.91 4.28
N ALA A 230 14.18 6.31 5.37
CA ALA A 230 13.60 7.06 6.49
C ALA A 230 14.63 7.97 7.19
N SER A 231 15.91 7.56 7.22
CA SER A 231 17.01 8.37 7.78
C SER A 231 17.24 9.65 6.97
N GLY A 232 17.05 9.62 5.65
CA GLY A 232 17.13 10.80 4.79
C GLY A 232 15.94 11.76 4.96
N VAL A 233 14.75 11.21 5.20
CA VAL A 233 13.55 12.00 5.53
C VAL A 233 13.70 12.66 6.90
N ALA A 234 14.24 11.95 7.90
CA ALA A 234 14.53 12.51 9.22
C ALA A 234 15.53 13.66 9.13
N ALA A 235 16.66 13.49 8.44
CA ALA A 235 17.65 14.57 8.27
C ALA A 235 17.06 15.81 7.56
N TRP A 236 16.19 15.61 6.56
CA TRP A 236 15.50 16.73 5.90
C TRP A 236 14.51 17.44 6.84
N LEU A 237 13.77 16.70 7.68
CA LEU A 237 12.85 17.26 8.67
C LEU A 237 13.59 18.03 9.78
N GLU A 238 14.74 17.54 10.24
CA GLU A 238 15.63 18.26 11.17
C GLU A 238 16.08 19.61 10.58
N GLU A 239 16.49 19.63 9.31
CA GLU A 239 16.81 20.87 8.58
C GLU A 239 15.61 21.83 8.45
N GLN A 240 14.37 21.31 8.37
CA GLN A 240 13.16 22.15 8.39
C GLN A 240 12.76 22.59 9.82
N GLY A 241 13.46 22.14 10.87
CA GLY A 241 13.07 22.36 12.27
C GLY A 241 11.77 21.64 12.66
N ARG A 242 11.44 20.52 11.99
CA ARG A 242 10.20 19.76 12.17
C ARG A 242 10.47 18.44 12.90
N GLY A 243 9.81 18.24 14.05
CA GLY A 243 9.92 17.03 14.86
C GLY A 243 9.56 17.27 16.32
N PHE A 244 9.77 16.27 17.18
CA PHE A 244 9.55 16.41 18.63
C PHE A 244 10.62 17.30 19.26
N ARG A 245 10.24 18.43 19.84
CA ARG A 245 11.20 19.40 20.41
C ARG A 245 11.83 18.87 21.70
N VAL A 246 13.15 18.78 21.71
CA VAL A 246 13.96 18.27 22.83
C VAL A 246 14.80 19.34 23.54
N GLY A 247 14.76 20.61 23.07
CA GLY A 247 15.58 21.68 23.64
C GLY A 247 14.97 23.09 23.61
N PRO A 248 15.64 24.05 24.27
CA PRO A 248 15.20 25.45 24.35
C PRO A 248 15.15 26.15 22.99
N HIS A 249 15.95 25.77 22.00
CA HIS A 249 15.88 26.33 20.65
C HIS A 249 14.85 25.60 19.78
N SER A 250 14.21 26.30 18.84
CA SER A 250 13.21 25.72 17.93
C SER A 250 13.78 24.69 16.95
N THR A 251 15.08 24.76 16.67
CA THR A 251 15.81 23.81 15.82
C THR A 251 16.22 22.52 16.55
N GLN A 252 16.07 22.44 17.88
CA GLN A 252 16.41 21.25 18.66
C GLN A 252 15.23 20.27 18.66
N VAL A 253 15.07 19.56 17.55
CA VAL A 253 14.01 18.59 17.30
C VAL A 253 14.55 17.18 17.05
N VAL A 254 13.76 16.17 17.38
CA VAL A 254 13.97 14.77 17.00
C VAL A 254 12.80 14.35 16.13
N PRO A 255 12.98 14.19 14.80
CA PRO A 255 11.93 13.73 13.90
C PRO A 255 11.64 12.24 14.14
N VAL A 256 10.45 11.91 14.64
CA VAL A 256 9.93 10.53 14.59
C VAL A 256 9.44 10.27 13.17
N VAL A 257 10.06 9.33 12.48
CA VAL A 257 9.77 9.02 11.06
C VAL A 257 9.39 7.55 10.93
N PRO A 258 8.10 7.21 11.10
CA PRO A 258 7.60 5.87 10.87
C PRO A 258 7.74 5.47 9.40
N ALA A 259 8.17 4.25 9.18
CA ALA A 259 8.33 3.71 7.83
C ALA A 259 7.85 2.27 7.73
N ALA A 260 7.43 1.88 6.53
CA ALA A 260 7.18 0.50 6.17
C ALA A 260 7.69 0.24 4.74
N ALA A 261 8.22 -0.96 4.52
CA ALA A 261 8.88 -1.34 3.28
C ALA A 261 8.25 -2.56 2.61
N LEU A 262 8.18 -2.53 1.29
CA LEU A 262 7.74 -3.63 0.44
C LEU A 262 8.92 -4.32 -0.26
N PHE A 263 8.72 -5.59 -0.62
CA PHE A 263 9.72 -6.36 -1.36
C PHE A 263 9.58 -6.16 -2.88
N ASP A 264 10.61 -5.60 -3.51
CA ASP A 264 10.75 -5.44 -4.96
C ASP A 264 12.18 -5.76 -5.49
N LEU A 265 13.00 -6.41 -4.68
CA LEU A 265 14.42 -6.67 -4.97
C LEU A 265 14.62 -7.43 -6.29
N GLY A 266 15.62 -7.01 -7.07
CA GLY A 266 15.99 -7.63 -8.34
C GLY A 266 15.07 -7.33 -9.52
N ARG A 267 13.89 -6.71 -9.33
CA ARG A 267 12.90 -6.51 -10.41
C ARG A 267 13.37 -5.60 -11.55
N GLY A 268 14.36 -4.75 -11.31
CA GLY A 268 15.04 -3.95 -12.35
C GLY A 268 16.24 -4.64 -13.02
N GLY A 269 16.68 -5.79 -12.49
CA GLY A 269 17.86 -6.54 -12.94
C GLY A 269 18.98 -6.64 -11.90
N ASP A 270 19.21 -5.60 -11.08
CA ASP A 270 20.18 -5.66 -9.98
C ASP A 270 19.47 -5.97 -8.65
N TRP A 271 19.96 -6.99 -7.95
CA TRP A 271 19.51 -7.35 -6.61
C TRP A 271 19.84 -6.29 -5.55
N ARG A 272 20.88 -5.49 -5.77
CA ARG A 272 21.36 -4.46 -4.82
C ARG A 272 20.75 -3.08 -5.04
N ALA A 273 20.14 -2.83 -6.20
CA ALA A 273 19.42 -1.62 -6.57
C ALA A 273 18.15 -1.44 -5.70
N ARG A 274 18.30 -0.69 -4.61
CA ARG A 274 17.28 -0.48 -3.57
C ARG A 274 17.31 0.96 -3.03
N PRO A 275 16.21 1.49 -2.50
CA PRO A 275 16.17 2.84 -1.95
C PRO A 275 17.22 3.07 -0.85
N ASP A 276 17.71 4.30 -0.81
CA ASP A 276 18.76 4.78 0.10
C ASP A 276 18.28 6.08 0.80
N ALA A 277 19.08 6.62 1.72
CA ALA A 277 18.78 7.89 2.39
C ALA A 277 18.63 9.07 1.41
N ALA A 278 19.37 9.09 0.30
CA ALA A 278 19.26 10.17 -0.69
C ALA A 278 17.93 10.11 -1.45
N LEU A 279 17.44 8.91 -1.78
CA LEU A 279 16.13 8.71 -2.42
C LEU A 279 14.98 9.06 -1.47
N GLY A 280 15.11 8.73 -0.18
CA GLY A 280 14.18 9.15 0.86
C GLY A 280 14.09 10.67 1.02
N ARG A 281 15.25 11.34 1.13
CA ARG A 281 15.34 12.81 1.12
C ARG A 281 14.69 13.41 -0.12
N ALA A 282 15.00 12.90 -1.31
CA ALA A 282 14.45 13.42 -2.56
C ALA A 282 12.91 13.31 -2.61
N ALA A 283 12.33 12.25 -2.04
CA ALA A 283 10.88 12.10 -1.91
C ALA A 283 10.26 13.08 -0.89
N ALA A 284 10.92 13.32 0.25
CA ALA A 284 10.48 14.33 1.22
C ALA A 284 10.56 15.76 0.68
N GLU A 285 11.64 16.11 -0.02
CA GLU A 285 11.73 17.39 -0.72
C GLU A 285 10.68 17.53 -1.83
N ALA A 286 10.35 16.45 -2.55
CA ALA A 286 9.28 16.46 -3.55
C ALA A 286 7.92 16.74 -2.89
N ALA A 287 7.66 16.19 -1.70
CA ALA A 287 6.48 16.51 -0.91
C ALA A 287 6.52 17.98 -0.44
N GLY A 288 7.64 18.46 0.08
CA GLY A 288 7.81 19.85 0.54
C GLY A 288 7.63 20.90 -0.55
N ARG A 289 8.02 20.58 -1.80
CA ARG A 289 7.80 21.42 -2.99
C ARG A 289 6.35 21.40 -3.51
N SER A 290 5.51 20.48 -3.06
CA SER A 290 4.12 20.38 -3.54
C SER A 290 3.19 21.39 -2.86
N ARG A 291 2.13 21.78 -3.57
CA ARG A 291 1.04 22.59 -2.99
C ARG A 291 0.06 21.66 -2.24
N PRO A 292 -0.58 22.11 -1.15
CA PRO A 292 -1.75 21.41 -0.59
C PRO A 292 -2.82 21.22 -1.66
N GLY A 293 -3.53 20.09 -1.67
CA GLY A 293 -4.52 19.77 -2.71
C GLY A 293 -3.95 19.52 -4.11
N ALA A 294 -2.63 19.35 -4.26
CA ALA A 294 -2.03 18.97 -5.54
C ALA A 294 -2.41 17.51 -5.94
N PRO A 295 -2.54 17.20 -7.24
CA PRO A 295 -2.75 15.83 -7.69
C PRO A 295 -1.61 14.88 -7.23
N VAL A 296 -1.97 13.67 -6.81
CA VAL A 296 -1.00 12.61 -6.47
C VAL A 296 -0.69 11.79 -7.72
N ALA A 297 0.58 11.43 -7.91
CA ALA A 297 1.01 10.59 -9.02
C ALA A 297 0.76 9.09 -8.72
N ARG A 298 0.34 8.35 -9.76
CA ARG A 298 -0.23 7.00 -9.66
C ARG A 298 0.44 6.03 -10.64
N GLY A 299 0.26 4.74 -10.43
CA GLY A 299 0.86 3.67 -11.22
C GLY A 299 2.27 3.36 -10.76
N ASN A 300 3.23 3.34 -11.69
CA ASN A 300 4.62 2.93 -11.47
C ASN A 300 5.47 4.01 -10.76
N THR A 301 4.94 4.61 -9.69
CA THR A 301 5.48 5.82 -9.06
C THR A 301 5.89 5.63 -7.59
N GLY A 302 7.07 6.15 -7.22
CA GLY A 302 7.63 6.07 -5.87
C GLY A 302 7.82 4.63 -5.42
N ALA A 303 7.32 4.27 -4.23
CA ALA A 303 7.31 2.87 -3.78
C ALA A 303 6.52 1.94 -4.73
N GLY A 304 5.58 2.47 -5.50
CA GLY A 304 4.82 1.72 -6.52
C GLY A 304 5.62 1.38 -7.78
N THR A 305 6.80 1.97 -7.99
CA THR A 305 7.63 1.70 -9.17
C THR A 305 7.96 0.21 -9.32
N GLY A 306 8.47 -0.43 -8.26
CA GLY A 306 8.80 -1.85 -8.26
C GLY A 306 7.62 -2.80 -8.02
N ALA A 307 6.46 -2.29 -7.61
CA ALA A 307 5.38 -3.09 -7.04
C ALA A 307 4.70 -4.07 -8.03
N VAL A 308 4.40 -5.29 -7.57
CA VAL A 308 3.75 -6.40 -8.32
C VAL A 308 2.67 -7.03 -7.44
N ALA A 309 1.46 -7.22 -7.95
CA ALA A 309 0.31 -7.71 -7.20
C ALA A 309 -0.34 -8.92 -7.89
N GLY A 310 -0.32 -10.10 -7.25
CA GLY A 310 -0.84 -11.34 -7.85
C GLY A 310 -0.17 -11.74 -9.18
N GLY A 311 1.06 -11.27 -9.42
CA GLY A 311 1.79 -11.43 -10.68
C GLY A 311 1.52 -10.36 -11.76
N LEU A 312 0.48 -9.53 -11.59
CA LEU A 312 0.29 -8.32 -12.40
C LEU A 312 1.22 -7.21 -11.91
N LYS A 313 1.50 -6.21 -12.76
CA LYS A 313 2.11 -4.98 -12.28
C LYS A 313 1.17 -4.28 -11.30
N GLY A 314 1.64 -4.09 -10.07
CA GLY A 314 1.00 -3.27 -9.05
C GLY A 314 1.46 -1.81 -9.13
N GLY A 315 1.17 -1.00 -8.12
CA GLY A 315 1.57 0.41 -8.16
C GLY A 315 1.12 1.21 -6.95
N THR A 316 1.33 2.52 -7.04
CA THR A 316 0.75 3.52 -6.14
C THR A 316 -0.62 3.93 -6.67
N GLY A 317 -1.64 3.96 -5.81
CA GLY A 317 -2.98 4.44 -6.13
C GLY A 317 -3.61 5.18 -4.97
N THR A 318 -4.68 5.92 -5.24
CA THR A 318 -5.32 6.80 -4.26
C THR A 318 -6.80 7.06 -4.55
N ALA A 319 -7.52 7.39 -3.49
CA ALA A 319 -8.95 7.72 -3.50
C ALA A 319 -9.29 8.61 -2.31
N SER A 320 -10.34 9.42 -2.43
CA SER A 320 -10.90 10.22 -1.34
C SER A 320 -12.42 10.17 -1.30
N LEU A 321 -12.99 10.38 -0.12
CA LEU A 321 -14.41 10.46 0.17
C LEU A 321 -14.66 11.73 0.98
N LEU A 322 -15.35 12.69 0.38
CA LEU A 322 -16.02 13.75 1.11
C LEU A 322 -17.36 13.19 1.60
N LEU A 323 -17.52 13.18 2.92
CA LEU A 323 -18.65 12.59 3.62
C LEU A 323 -19.82 13.58 3.74
N PRO A 324 -21.07 13.11 3.93
CA PRO A 324 -22.24 13.96 4.14
C PRO A 324 -22.11 14.89 5.36
N SER A 325 -21.37 14.46 6.38
CA SER A 325 -20.95 15.25 7.56
C SER A 325 -19.96 16.38 7.26
N GLY A 326 -19.35 16.40 6.08
CA GLY A 326 -18.35 17.37 5.67
C GLY A 326 -16.90 17.02 6.02
N PHE A 327 -16.65 15.90 6.70
CA PHE A 327 -15.31 15.33 6.85
C PHE A 327 -14.80 14.79 5.51
N THR A 328 -13.49 14.87 5.30
CA THR A 328 -12.79 14.19 4.21
C THR A 328 -12.07 12.97 4.78
N VAL A 329 -12.20 11.82 4.13
CA VAL A 329 -11.43 10.61 4.42
C VAL A 329 -10.79 10.11 3.13
N ALA A 330 -9.49 9.87 3.13
CA ALA A 330 -8.76 9.51 1.92
C ALA A 330 -7.68 8.45 2.17
N ALA A 331 -7.23 7.77 1.12
CA ALA A 331 -6.22 6.73 1.20
C ALA A 331 -5.21 6.84 0.05
N LEU A 332 -3.96 6.49 0.35
CA LEU A 332 -2.92 6.14 -0.60
C LEU A 332 -2.51 4.70 -0.32
N ALA A 333 -2.50 3.85 -1.35
CA ALA A 333 -2.09 2.46 -1.26
C ALA A 333 -0.94 2.18 -2.24
N VAL A 334 0.02 1.39 -1.82
CA VAL A 334 1.11 0.86 -2.65
C VAL A 334 0.98 -0.66 -2.67
N VAL A 335 0.47 -1.18 -3.79
CA VAL A 335 -0.06 -2.54 -3.88
C VAL A 335 0.99 -3.48 -4.45
N ASN A 336 1.60 -4.28 -3.57
CA ASN A 336 2.62 -5.29 -3.89
C ASN A 336 2.27 -6.65 -3.27
N ALA A 337 0.99 -7.05 -3.34
CA ALA A 337 0.44 -8.19 -2.62
C ALA A 337 0.75 -9.57 -3.24
N LEU A 338 0.87 -10.60 -2.40
CA LEU A 338 0.94 -11.99 -2.87
C LEU A 338 -0.40 -12.43 -3.47
N GLY A 339 -1.51 -11.99 -2.86
CA GLY A 339 -2.86 -12.27 -3.33
C GLY A 339 -3.25 -11.51 -4.60
N SER A 340 -4.36 -11.94 -5.20
CA SER A 340 -4.89 -11.35 -6.42
C SER A 340 -5.78 -10.14 -6.13
N VAL A 341 -5.61 -9.09 -6.94
CA VAL A 341 -6.50 -7.92 -7.01
C VAL A 341 -7.81 -8.21 -7.78
N PHE A 342 -7.87 -9.34 -8.48
CA PHE A 342 -9.00 -9.78 -9.31
C PHE A 342 -9.44 -11.21 -8.99
N ASP A 343 -10.71 -11.51 -9.24
CA ASP A 343 -11.25 -12.86 -9.14
C ASP A 343 -10.67 -13.76 -10.22
N LEU A 344 -9.91 -14.76 -9.80
CA LEU A 344 -9.30 -15.76 -10.68
C LEU A 344 -10.34 -16.58 -11.48
N SER A 345 -11.62 -16.58 -11.09
CA SER A 345 -12.69 -17.30 -11.82
C SER A 345 -13.37 -16.48 -12.93
N SER A 346 -13.33 -15.14 -12.86
CA SER A 346 -14.10 -14.26 -13.75
C SER A 346 -13.35 -13.04 -14.30
N GLY A 347 -12.14 -12.76 -13.83
CA GLY A 347 -11.34 -11.58 -14.22
C GLY A 347 -11.76 -10.28 -13.53
N ALA A 348 -12.92 -10.26 -12.86
CA ALA A 348 -13.46 -9.07 -12.20
C ALA A 348 -12.58 -8.58 -11.05
N LEU A 349 -12.30 -7.28 -10.99
CA LEU A 349 -11.53 -6.67 -9.89
C LEU A 349 -12.33 -6.72 -8.58
N TYR A 350 -11.76 -7.24 -7.49
CA TYR A 350 -12.50 -7.39 -6.23
C TYR A 350 -13.02 -6.05 -5.70
N GLY A 351 -12.19 -4.99 -5.81
CA GLY A 351 -12.56 -3.62 -5.42
C GLY A 351 -13.58 -2.92 -6.32
N GLN A 352 -14.03 -3.51 -7.44
CA GLN A 352 -14.85 -2.81 -8.45
C GLN A 352 -16.17 -2.24 -7.91
N GLY A 353 -16.76 -2.89 -6.89
CA GLY A 353 -18.01 -2.46 -6.25
C GLY A 353 -17.90 -1.13 -5.49
N TYR A 354 -16.67 -0.64 -5.26
CA TYR A 354 -16.39 0.64 -4.61
C TYR A 354 -16.05 1.76 -5.61
N ALA A 355 -16.06 1.50 -6.92
CA ALA A 355 -15.83 2.54 -7.92
C ALA A 355 -16.89 3.65 -7.84
N PRO A 356 -16.53 4.94 -7.99
CA PRO A 356 -17.50 6.03 -8.10
C PRO A 356 -18.55 5.77 -9.20
N ALA A 357 -19.79 6.20 -8.96
CA ALA A 357 -20.94 5.91 -9.82
C ALA A 357 -20.72 6.29 -11.30
N ASP A 358 -19.94 7.34 -11.56
CA ASP A 358 -19.60 7.85 -12.88
C ASP A 358 -18.86 6.83 -13.78
N HIS A 359 -18.25 5.80 -13.18
CA HIS A 359 -17.55 4.73 -13.91
C HIS A 359 -18.47 3.56 -14.32
N LEU A 360 -19.72 3.53 -13.84
CA LEU A 360 -20.70 2.45 -14.12
C LEU A 360 -21.64 2.75 -15.30
N GLY A 361 -21.50 3.92 -15.95
CA GLY A 361 -22.44 4.42 -16.96
C GLY A 361 -22.45 3.65 -18.29
N SER A 362 -23.61 3.08 -18.64
CA SER A 362 -23.89 2.43 -19.93
C SER A 362 -24.33 3.44 -21.00
N GLY A 363 -23.38 4.17 -21.57
CA GLY A 363 -23.61 5.12 -22.67
C GLY A 363 -22.40 5.20 -23.61
N PRO A 364 -22.60 5.47 -24.92
CA PRO A 364 -21.59 5.30 -25.96
C PRO A 364 -20.33 6.15 -25.73
N SER A 365 -19.18 5.60 -26.12
CA SER A 365 -17.89 6.27 -26.07
C SER A 365 -17.81 7.37 -27.13
N GLN A 366 -17.57 8.62 -26.69
CA GLN A 366 -17.02 9.64 -27.59
C GLN A 366 -15.49 9.51 -27.57
N GLY A 367 -14.89 9.35 -28.75
CA GLY A 367 -13.45 9.15 -28.89
C GLY A 367 -12.67 10.43 -28.60
N VAL A 368 -11.56 10.30 -27.89
CA VAL A 368 -10.55 11.36 -27.71
C VAL A 368 -9.47 11.17 -28.77
N GLY A 369 -9.13 12.23 -29.50
CA GLY A 369 -8.21 12.14 -30.65
C GLY A 369 -6.77 11.80 -30.24
N ALA A 370 -6.12 10.91 -30.98
CA ALA A 370 -4.72 10.56 -30.79
C ALA A 370 -3.79 11.74 -31.12
N GLY A 371 -2.94 12.15 -30.16
CA GLY A 371 -2.12 13.36 -30.32
C GLY A 371 -1.21 13.71 -29.15
N GLY A 372 -0.55 12.73 -28.52
CA GLY A 372 0.39 12.95 -27.40
C GLY A 372 1.70 12.17 -27.58
N ARG A 373 2.84 12.79 -27.22
CA ARG A 373 4.16 12.13 -27.23
C ARG A 373 4.42 11.41 -25.90
N PRO A 374 5.20 10.31 -25.86
CA PRO A 374 5.39 9.52 -24.64
C PRO A 374 6.09 10.33 -23.54
N GLY A 375 5.55 10.26 -22.32
CA GLY A 375 5.89 11.19 -21.25
C GLY A 375 5.57 10.74 -19.81
N GLY A 376 5.69 9.44 -19.51
CA GLY A 376 5.91 8.94 -18.14
C GLY A 376 4.87 9.26 -17.07
N GLY A 377 3.62 9.55 -17.43
CA GLY A 377 2.54 9.84 -16.50
C GLY A 377 1.22 9.27 -16.96
N CYS A 378 0.49 8.62 -16.04
CA CYS A 378 -0.87 8.17 -16.23
C CYS A 378 -1.74 9.36 -16.67
N GLY A 379 -2.08 9.43 -17.96
CA GLY A 379 -2.66 10.60 -18.67
C GLY A 379 -4.10 10.95 -18.31
N TRP A 380 -4.51 10.66 -17.08
CA TRP A 380 -5.88 10.56 -16.62
C TRP A 380 -6.17 11.57 -15.50
N VAL A 381 -5.97 12.85 -15.80
CA VAL A 381 -6.46 13.97 -14.96
C VAL A 381 -7.91 14.24 -15.33
N GLY A 382 -8.85 13.85 -14.46
CA GLY A 382 -10.28 14.15 -14.61
C GLY A 382 -11.16 13.06 -15.25
N VAL A 383 -10.60 11.94 -15.69
CA VAL A 383 -11.35 10.74 -16.12
C VAL A 383 -10.64 9.51 -15.55
N ARG A 384 -11.37 8.44 -15.20
CA ARG A 384 -10.82 7.09 -14.98
C ARG A 384 -11.56 6.10 -15.88
N PRO A 385 -10.91 5.04 -16.41
CA PRO A 385 -11.56 4.07 -17.31
C PRO A 385 -12.82 3.45 -16.67
N ARG A 386 -13.88 3.26 -17.47
CA ARG A 386 -15.13 2.64 -17.01
C ARG A 386 -14.96 1.13 -16.81
N LEU A 387 -15.46 0.62 -15.69
CA LEU A 387 -15.46 -0.82 -15.38
C LEU A 387 -16.76 -1.45 -15.91
N SER A 388 -16.81 -1.66 -17.23
CA SER A 388 -18.00 -2.17 -17.91
C SER A 388 -18.10 -3.70 -17.85
N HIS A 389 -18.72 -4.21 -16.78
CA HIS A 389 -19.02 -5.63 -16.53
C HIS A 389 -17.78 -6.53 -16.31
N PRO A 390 -17.94 -7.74 -15.72
CA PRO A 390 -16.89 -8.77 -15.78
C PRO A 390 -16.52 -9.08 -17.24
N PRO A 391 -15.23 -9.33 -17.55
CA PRO A 391 -14.80 -9.70 -18.89
C PRO A 391 -15.45 -11.02 -19.34
N THR A 392 -15.57 -11.21 -20.65
CA THR A 392 -16.15 -12.45 -21.18
C THR A 392 -15.24 -13.65 -20.87
N PRO A 393 -15.76 -14.88 -20.73
CA PRO A 393 -14.94 -16.06 -20.43
C PRO A 393 -13.80 -16.31 -21.43
N ALA A 394 -13.96 -15.88 -22.69
CA ALA A 394 -12.91 -15.95 -23.70
C ALA A 394 -11.78 -14.93 -23.45
N VAL A 395 -12.12 -13.69 -23.10
CA VAL A 395 -11.13 -12.66 -22.71
C VAL A 395 -10.43 -13.07 -21.41
N HIS A 396 -11.15 -13.66 -20.46
CA HIS A 396 -10.55 -14.17 -19.22
C HIS A 396 -9.56 -15.32 -19.46
N ALA A 397 -9.91 -16.30 -20.29
CA ALA A 397 -8.99 -17.38 -20.65
C ALA A 397 -7.73 -16.88 -21.41
N GLU A 398 -7.89 -15.89 -22.29
CA GLU A 398 -6.77 -15.21 -22.98
C GLU A 398 -5.85 -14.50 -21.98
N ALA A 399 -6.43 -13.68 -21.08
CA ALA A 399 -5.72 -12.97 -20.03
C ALA A 399 -4.96 -13.91 -19.08
N GLN A 400 -5.59 -15.01 -18.65
CA GLN A 400 -4.95 -16.03 -17.82
C GLN A 400 -3.75 -16.68 -18.51
N ARG A 401 -3.86 -17.01 -19.81
CA ARG A 401 -2.74 -17.60 -20.56
C ARG A 401 -1.58 -16.61 -20.70
N ARG A 402 -1.86 -15.36 -21.07
CA ARG A 402 -0.84 -14.29 -21.18
C ARG A 402 -0.17 -13.98 -19.83
N LEU A 403 -0.91 -14.05 -18.73
CA LEU A 403 -0.33 -13.92 -17.38
C LEU A 403 0.58 -15.11 -17.05
N ALA A 404 0.18 -16.34 -17.35
CA ALA A 404 1.02 -17.53 -17.14
C ALA A 404 2.29 -17.52 -18.01
N GLU A 405 2.20 -17.04 -19.26
CA GLU A 405 3.34 -16.82 -20.15
C GLU A 405 4.34 -15.81 -19.55
N ALA A 406 3.84 -14.67 -19.05
CA ALA A 406 4.66 -13.64 -18.39
C ALA A 406 5.27 -14.11 -17.06
N GLN A 407 4.54 -14.88 -16.25
CA GLN A 407 5.05 -15.51 -15.03
C GLN A 407 6.14 -16.54 -15.32
N ALA A 408 5.97 -17.37 -16.36
CA ALA A 408 6.98 -18.35 -16.78
C ALA A 408 8.25 -17.68 -17.31
N GLU A 409 8.14 -16.59 -18.07
CA GLU A 409 9.28 -15.78 -18.50
C GLU A 409 9.96 -15.09 -17.30
N SER A 410 9.19 -14.57 -16.35
CA SER A 410 9.72 -14.00 -15.11
C SER A 410 10.53 -15.04 -14.31
N LEU A 411 10.02 -16.27 -14.18
CA LEU A 411 10.74 -17.39 -13.57
C LEU A 411 12.07 -17.69 -14.29
N ARG A 412 12.10 -17.65 -15.63
CA ARG A 412 13.32 -17.87 -16.43
C ARG A 412 14.37 -16.78 -16.22
N ARG A 413 13.96 -15.53 -16.00
CA ARG A 413 14.86 -14.37 -15.82
C ARG A 413 15.34 -14.20 -14.38
N SER A 414 14.42 -14.21 -13.41
CA SER A 414 14.71 -13.96 -11.99
C SER A 414 13.69 -14.67 -11.10
N ALA A 415 14.05 -15.88 -10.65
CA ALA A 415 13.20 -16.67 -9.74
C ALA A 415 12.83 -15.90 -8.45
N SER A 416 13.75 -15.11 -7.88
CA SER A 416 13.52 -14.33 -6.66
C SER A 416 12.63 -13.10 -6.85
N SER A 417 12.51 -12.59 -8.09
CA SER A 417 11.60 -11.50 -8.43
C SER A 417 10.22 -11.99 -8.88
N ALA A 418 10.15 -13.22 -9.40
CA ALA A 418 8.94 -13.86 -9.93
C ALA A 418 8.19 -14.75 -8.91
N GLN A 419 8.90 -15.29 -7.92
CA GLN A 419 8.35 -15.93 -6.72
C GLN A 419 9.00 -15.29 -5.48
N PRO A 420 8.68 -14.01 -5.19
CA PRO A 420 9.28 -13.32 -4.06
C PRO A 420 8.84 -13.96 -2.73
N PRO A 421 9.76 -14.19 -1.78
CA PRO A 421 9.43 -14.83 -0.49
C PRO A 421 8.61 -13.93 0.44
N LEU A 422 8.54 -12.64 0.12
CA LEU A 422 7.81 -11.61 0.84
C LEU A 422 7.05 -10.72 -0.14
N ASN A 423 5.87 -10.27 0.26
CA ASN A 423 4.97 -9.38 -0.46
C ASN A 423 4.38 -8.38 0.54
N THR A 424 3.66 -7.34 0.10
CA THR A 424 3.22 -6.24 0.99
C THR A 424 2.19 -5.34 0.31
N THR A 425 1.12 -4.96 0.99
CA THR A 425 0.39 -3.72 0.67
C THR A 425 0.64 -2.68 1.76
N LEU A 426 1.21 -1.54 1.35
CA LEU A 426 1.47 -0.41 2.23
C LEU A 426 0.40 0.65 2.06
N VAL A 427 -0.13 1.19 3.15
CA VAL A 427 -1.24 2.15 3.12
C VAL A 427 -1.00 3.32 4.05
N VAL A 428 -1.37 4.52 3.59
CA VAL A 428 -1.69 5.65 4.46
C VAL A 428 -3.15 6.01 4.27
N VAL A 429 -3.96 5.89 5.31
CA VAL A 429 -5.33 6.42 5.39
C VAL A 429 -5.30 7.73 6.18
N ALA A 430 -6.12 8.72 5.81
CA ALA A 430 -6.13 10.02 6.47
C ALA A 430 -7.51 10.66 6.56
N THR A 431 -7.67 11.59 7.50
CA THR A 431 -8.86 12.45 7.61
C THR A 431 -8.53 13.86 8.12
N ASP A 432 -9.41 14.82 7.81
CA ASP A 432 -9.38 16.18 8.36
C ASP A 432 -10.06 16.30 9.74
N ALA A 433 -10.73 15.23 10.21
CA ALA A 433 -11.32 15.15 11.54
C ALA A 433 -10.28 15.17 12.68
N VAL A 434 -10.65 15.76 13.82
CA VAL A 434 -9.93 15.67 15.09
C VAL A 434 -10.15 14.27 15.68
N LEU A 435 -9.13 13.42 15.60
CA LEU A 435 -9.11 12.10 16.23
C LEU A 435 -8.03 12.03 17.31
N THR A 436 -8.30 11.33 18.40
CA THR A 436 -7.26 10.87 19.33
C THR A 436 -6.38 9.79 18.67
N ARG A 437 -5.17 9.59 19.19
CA ARG A 437 -4.25 8.53 18.75
C ARG A 437 -4.87 7.13 18.78
N ALA A 438 -5.76 6.85 19.74
CA ALA A 438 -6.50 5.58 19.82
C ALA A 438 -7.61 5.46 18.76
N GLN A 439 -8.35 6.54 18.46
CA GLN A 439 -9.33 6.57 17.37
C GLN A 439 -8.63 6.44 15.99
N ALA A 440 -7.48 7.09 15.81
CA ALA A 440 -6.64 6.89 14.63
C ALA A 440 -6.11 5.44 14.52
N GLN A 441 -5.73 4.80 15.63
CA GLN A 441 -5.33 3.39 15.59
C GLN A 441 -6.49 2.48 15.20
N LYS A 442 -7.72 2.78 15.65
CA LYS A 442 -8.91 2.06 15.22
C LYS A 442 -9.20 2.26 13.72
N LEU A 443 -8.93 3.45 13.16
CA LEU A 443 -9.03 3.74 11.73
C LEU A 443 -8.00 2.97 10.90
N ALA A 444 -6.74 2.88 11.36
CA ALA A 444 -5.74 2.00 10.74
C ALA A 444 -6.23 0.54 10.74
N GLY A 445 -6.81 0.10 11.85
CA GLY A 445 -7.33 -1.26 12.01
C GLY A 445 -8.51 -1.61 11.11
N THR A 446 -9.48 -0.71 10.88
CA THR A 446 -10.63 -0.96 9.96
C THR A 446 -10.26 -0.74 8.50
N ALA A 447 -9.25 0.08 8.19
CA ALA A 447 -8.73 0.25 6.84
C ALA A 447 -8.19 -1.08 6.24
N HIS A 448 -7.70 -2.01 7.06
CA HIS A 448 -7.38 -3.38 6.64
C HIS A 448 -8.59 -4.17 6.12
N ASP A 449 -9.82 -3.86 6.53
CA ASP A 449 -11.04 -4.47 5.96
C ASP A 449 -11.26 -4.02 4.51
N GLY A 450 -10.78 -2.83 4.14
CA GLY A 450 -10.78 -2.31 2.78
C GLY A 450 -9.80 -3.06 1.89
N LEU A 451 -8.59 -3.33 2.40
CA LEU A 451 -7.58 -4.15 1.75
C LEU A 451 -8.11 -5.57 1.49
N ALA A 452 -8.71 -6.22 2.49
CA ALA A 452 -9.32 -7.55 2.37
C ALA A 452 -10.53 -7.63 1.43
N ARG A 453 -11.13 -6.48 1.06
CA ARG A 453 -12.21 -6.37 0.06
C ARG A 453 -11.72 -6.11 -1.36
N ALA A 454 -10.46 -5.72 -1.54
CA ALA A 454 -9.87 -5.43 -2.85
C ALA A 454 -8.75 -6.40 -3.26
N VAL A 455 -8.23 -7.20 -2.34
CA VAL A 455 -7.19 -8.22 -2.58
C VAL A 455 -7.55 -9.51 -1.85
N ARG A 456 -7.26 -10.67 -2.45
CA ARG A 456 -7.47 -11.99 -1.82
C ARG A 456 -6.44 -13.04 -2.26
N PRO A 457 -5.81 -13.78 -1.33
CA PRO A 457 -5.74 -13.55 0.12
C PRO A 457 -4.93 -12.28 0.49
N VAL A 458 -4.93 -11.93 1.78
CA VAL A 458 -4.14 -10.83 2.39
C VAL A 458 -3.69 -11.26 3.78
N HIS A 459 -2.79 -10.49 4.40
CA HIS A 459 -2.33 -10.69 5.78
C HIS A 459 -1.68 -12.08 6.02
N LEU A 460 -1.10 -12.70 4.99
CA LEU A 460 -0.40 -13.97 5.13
C LEU A 460 0.95 -13.81 5.83
N LEU A 461 1.59 -14.93 6.19
CA LEU A 461 2.94 -14.95 6.77
C LEU A 461 4.01 -14.33 5.86
N ALA A 462 3.77 -14.32 4.55
CA ALA A 462 4.64 -13.67 3.56
C ALA A 462 4.24 -12.22 3.26
N ASP A 463 3.07 -11.74 3.70
CA ASP A 463 2.66 -10.35 3.50
C ASP A 463 3.19 -9.47 4.64
N GLY A 464 3.63 -8.25 4.34
CA GLY A 464 4.06 -7.24 5.31
C GLY A 464 3.01 -6.16 5.59
N ASP A 465 1.74 -6.43 5.25
CA ASP A 465 0.64 -5.47 5.17
C ASP A 465 0.56 -4.53 6.39
N THR A 466 0.66 -3.22 6.12
CA THR A 466 0.77 -2.16 7.12
C THR A 466 -0.07 -0.95 6.72
N VAL A 467 -0.92 -0.47 7.64
CA VAL A 467 -1.69 0.77 7.49
C VAL A 467 -1.22 1.80 8.51
N PHE A 468 -0.80 2.97 8.06
CA PHE A 468 -0.71 4.17 8.90
C PHE A 468 -2.00 4.99 8.78
N ALA A 469 -2.51 5.50 9.90
CA ALA A 469 -3.63 6.45 9.92
C ALA A 469 -3.14 7.84 10.33
N LEU A 470 -3.59 8.88 9.63
CA LEU A 470 -3.28 10.29 9.92
C LEU A 470 -4.55 11.12 10.15
N ALA A 471 -4.57 11.97 11.17
CA ALA A 471 -5.62 12.94 11.42
C ALA A 471 -4.97 14.34 11.52
N THR A 472 -5.29 15.23 10.59
CA THR A 472 -4.72 16.60 10.61
C THR A 472 -5.37 17.43 11.71
N GLY A 473 -6.69 17.28 11.92
CA GLY A 473 -7.41 17.89 13.04
C GLY A 473 -8.01 19.26 12.75
N GLU A 474 -8.37 19.53 11.49
CA GLU A 474 -9.01 20.78 11.05
C GLU A 474 -10.50 20.86 11.45
N ARG A 475 -11.16 19.72 11.69
CA ARG A 475 -12.60 19.63 12.00
C ARG A 475 -12.87 18.90 13.30
N PRO A 476 -13.50 19.52 14.32
CA PRO A 476 -13.99 18.81 15.50
C PRO A 476 -14.91 17.63 15.11
N LEU A 477 -14.73 16.47 15.75
CA LEU A 477 -15.55 15.27 15.52
C LEU A 477 -17.04 15.49 15.91
N MET A 478 -17.29 16.45 16.79
CA MET A 478 -18.60 16.88 17.28
C MET A 478 -18.72 18.41 17.18
N PRO A 479 -19.86 18.98 16.75
CA PRO A 479 -20.06 20.43 16.73
C PRO A 479 -19.94 21.07 18.12
N GLU A 480 -19.38 22.28 18.20
CA GLU A 480 -19.29 23.02 19.46
C GLU A 480 -20.68 23.24 20.07
N GLY A 481 -20.83 22.93 21.36
CA GLY A 481 -22.11 23.02 22.08
C GLY A 481 -23.04 21.81 21.94
N SER A 482 -22.67 20.74 21.24
CA SER A 482 -23.47 19.51 21.23
C SER A 482 -23.36 18.75 22.56
N ASP A 483 -24.40 18.81 23.40
CA ASP A 483 -24.47 18.04 24.64
C ASP A 483 -24.71 16.54 24.36
N ALA A 484 -23.67 15.74 24.58
CA ALA A 484 -23.72 14.28 24.42
C ALA A 484 -24.63 13.58 25.46
N SER A 485 -24.94 14.23 26.59
CA SER A 485 -25.82 13.70 27.63
C SER A 485 -27.31 13.92 27.35
N ALA A 486 -27.65 14.82 26.41
CA ALA A 486 -29.02 15.21 26.10
C ALA A 486 -29.70 14.38 24.99
N GLN A 487 -28.98 13.48 24.31
CA GLN A 487 -29.50 12.72 23.15
C GLN A 487 -30.00 11.32 23.53
N PRO A 488 -31.15 10.86 23.00
CA PRO A 488 -31.71 9.56 23.33
C PRO A 488 -30.89 8.41 22.75
N VAL A 489 -30.58 7.42 23.61
CA VAL A 489 -29.73 6.25 23.30
C VAL A 489 -30.15 5.48 22.04
N SER A 490 -31.44 5.54 21.66
CA SER A 490 -31.98 4.91 20.45
C SER A 490 -31.43 5.45 19.12
N ALA A 491 -30.75 6.59 19.11
CA ALA A 491 -30.05 7.13 17.94
C ALA A 491 -28.55 6.76 17.87
N GLY A 492 -28.02 6.12 18.92
CA GLY A 492 -26.58 5.95 19.13
C GLY A 492 -25.91 7.19 19.73
N HIS A 493 -24.76 7.01 20.39
CA HIS A 493 -23.98 8.13 20.92
C HIS A 493 -23.38 8.93 19.75
N PRO A 494 -23.61 10.26 19.62
CA PRO A 494 -23.26 11.00 18.40
C PRO A 494 -21.79 10.88 17.97
N GLU A 495 -20.85 10.90 18.91
CA GLU A 495 -19.41 10.71 18.63
C GLU A 495 -19.12 9.33 18.01
N ILE A 496 -19.84 8.29 18.44
CA ILE A 496 -19.69 6.93 17.89
C ILE A 496 -20.26 6.86 16.48
N VAL A 497 -21.33 7.62 16.17
CA VAL A 497 -21.89 7.71 14.82
C VAL A 497 -20.89 8.39 13.87
N ALA A 498 -20.36 9.55 14.27
CA ALA A 498 -19.36 10.29 13.48
C ALA A 498 -18.06 9.48 13.29
N LEU A 499 -17.56 8.82 14.34
CA LEU A 499 -16.39 7.95 14.25
C LEU A 499 -16.66 6.75 13.32
N ASN A 500 -17.81 6.07 13.44
CA ASN A 500 -18.14 4.93 12.58
C ASN A 500 -18.24 5.31 11.10
N GLU A 501 -18.74 6.50 10.78
CA GLU A 501 -18.75 7.04 9.41
C GLU A 501 -17.32 7.12 8.84
N ILE A 502 -16.38 7.69 9.62
CA ILE A 502 -14.96 7.79 9.27
C ILE A 502 -14.29 6.41 9.17
N LEU A 503 -14.57 5.49 10.11
CA LEU A 503 -14.01 4.13 10.13
C LEU A 503 -14.44 3.30 8.92
N ALA A 504 -15.70 3.43 8.49
CA ALA A 504 -16.22 2.79 7.29
C ALA A 504 -15.64 3.41 6.02
N ALA A 505 -15.65 4.75 5.92
CA ALA A 505 -15.06 5.48 4.82
C ALA A 505 -13.56 5.20 4.64
N GLY A 506 -12.82 4.95 5.73
CA GLY A 506 -11.42 4.54 5.67
C GLY A 506 -11.20 3.22 4.95
N ALA A 507 -12.04 2.22 5.23
CA ALA A 507 -12.00 0.94 4.52
C ALA A 507 -12.37 1.11 3.03
N ASP A 508 -13.43 1.86 2.75
CA ASP A 508 -13.91 2.04 1.38
C ASP A 508 -12.94 2.88 0.54
N ALA A 509 -12.26 3.87 1.13
CA ALA A 509 -11.18 4.61 0.49
C ALA A 509 -9.97 3.72 0.18
N VAL A 510 -9.60 2.78 1.06
CA VAL A 510 -8.51 1.83 0.80
C VAL A 510 -8.87 0.86 -0.33
N ALA A 511 -10.09 0.31 -0.34
CA ALA A 511 -10.54 -0.55 -1.44
C ALA A 511 -10.47 0.17 -2.81
N ARG A 512 -10.82 1.46 -2.83
CA ARG A 512 -10.73 2.33 -4.01
C ARG A 512 -9.29 2.70 -4.39
N ALA A 513 -8.40 2.91 -3.42
CA ALA A 513 -6.99 3.18 -3.68
C ALA A 513 -6.26 1.94 -4.27
N VAL A 514 -6.63 0.73 -3.84
CA VAL A 514 -6.13 -0.53 -4.43
C VAL A 514 -6.64 -0.72 -5.87
N LEU A 515 -7.92 -0.48 -6.10
CA LEU A 515 -8.53 -0.50 -7.44
C LEU A 515 -7.83 0.51 -8.38
N ASP A 516 -7.61 1.73 -7.89
CA ASP A 516 -6.92 2.79 -8.61
C ASP A 516 -5.46 2.45 -8.95
N ALA A 517 -4.71 1.87 -8.00
CA ALA A 517 -3.34 1.41 -8.23
C ALA A 517 -3.28 0.37 -9.36
N THR A 518 -4.22 -0.57 -9.34
CA THR A 518 -4.31 -1.66 -10.32
C THR A 518 -4.66 -1.15 -11.72
N LEU A 519 -5.53 -0.14 -11.82
CA LEU A 519 -5.92 0.46 -13.10
C LEU A 519 -4.88 1.48 -13.61
N CYS A 520 -4.16 2.17 -12.73
CA CYS A 520 -3.11 3.13 -13.12
C CYS A 520 -1.75 2.48 -13.39
N ALA A 521 -1.56 1.19 -13.09
CA ALA A 521 -0.37 0.45 -13.47
C ALA A 521 -0.19 0.38 -14.99
N GLU A 522 1.07 0.24 -15.42
CA GLU A 522 1.51 0.08 -16.81
C GLU A 522 2.57 -1.03 -16.84
N GLY A 523 2.50 -1.94 -17.82
CA GLY A 523 3.36 -3.13 -17.84
C GLY A 523 4.85 -2.84 -17.81
N VAL A 524 5.62 -3.76 -17.23
CA VAL A 524 7.08 -3.71 -17.20
C VAL A 524 7.64 -5.03 -17.74
N ASP A 525 8.44 -4.94 -18.80
CA ASP A 525 9.26 -6.03 -19.34
C ASP A 525 10.73 -5.65 -19.14
N GLY A 526 11.50 -6.45 -18.40
CA GLY A 526 12.90 -6.17 -18.10
C GLY A 526 13.67 -7.38 -17.54
N PRO A 527 14.97 -7.24 -17.27
CA PRO A 527 15.81 -8.36 -16.84
C PRO A 527 15.40 -8.96 -15.47
N GLY A 528 14.64 -8.24 -14.64
CA GLY A 528 14.06 -8.76 -13.40
C GLY A 528 12.67 -9.40 -13.53
N GLY A 529 12.05 -9.41 -14.71
CA GLY A 529 10.76 -10.06 -14.95
C GLY A 529 9.89 -9.40 -16.03
N VAL A 530 8.72 -9.99 -16.25
CA VAL A 530 7.64 -9.49 -17.11
C VAL A 530 6.37 -9.41 -16.28
N PHE A 531 5.94 -8.19 -15.98
CA PHE A 531 4.78 -7.91 -15.14
C PHE A 531 3.77 -7.10 -15.98
N PRO A 532 2.76 -7.75 -16.60
CA PRO A 532 1.75 -7.04 -17.38
C PRO A 532 0.79 -6.28 -16.46
N SER A 533 0.28 -5.13 -16.90
CA SER A 533 -0.81 -4.46 -16.18
C SER A 533 -2.14 -5.18 -16.38
N TYR A 534 -3.10 -4.94 -15.48
CA TYR A 534 -4.47 -5.41 -15.66
C TYR A 534 -5.07 -4.91 -17.01
N ARG A 535 -4.73 -3.69 -17.43
CA ARG A 535 -5.25 -3.10 -18.69
C ARG A 535 -4.69 -3.79 -19.93
N GLU A 536 -3.44 -4.22 -19.94
CA GLU A 536 -2.88 -4.96 -21.08
C GLU A 536 -3.55 -6.34 -21.27
N LEU A 537 -4.10 -6.93 -20.20
CA LEU A 537 -4.75 -8.24 -20.25
C LEU A 537 -6.27 -8.17 -20.49
N TYR A 538 -6.96 -7.20 -19.89
CA TYR A 538 -8.42 -7.11 -19.88
C TYR A 538 -9.00 -5.82 -20.50
N GLY A 539 -8.16 -4.88 -20.93
CA GLY A 539 -8.58 -3.70 -21.67
C GLY A 539 -8.98 -4.00 -23.12
N PRO A 540 -9.49 -3.00 -23.86
CA PRO A 540 -9.55 -3.10 -25.31
C PRO A 540 -8.12 -3.27 -25.87
N ALA A 541 -7.99 -3.99 -26.98
CA ALA A 541 -6.76 -3.95 -27.78
C ALA A 541 -6.71 -2.61 -28.54
N ASP A 542 -5.56 -1.93 -28.46
CA ASP A 542 -5.24 -0.70 -29.20
C ASP A 542 -4.93 -0.98 -30.69
#